data_AF-A0AA37IFY2-F1
#
_entry.id   AF-A0AA37IFY2-F1
#
_cell.length_a   1.000
_cell.length_b   1.000
_cell.length_c   1.000
_cell.angle_alpha   90.00
_cell.angle_beta   90.00
_cell.angle_gamma   90.00
#
_symmetry.space_group_name_H-M   'P 1'
#
loop_
_entity.id
_entity.type
_entity.pdbx_description
1 polymer ?
#
loop_
_entity_poly.entity_id
_entity_poly.type
_entity_poly.pdbx_seq_one_letter_code
_entity_poly.pdbx_strand_id
1 'polypeptide(L)'
;MKHLSNRPLRLAAAAAMVISLLAACDQSKSPSNTTPASVAQDGKITLLKDISGVWTPTATPGLTTIYYADNRLQILQGDAPLAVTLGDVDPAEETVNVNTVARGKEEILTIRKKWNSDHTAYNLSMTGGDGYQETLGFVRRISNDDLNRISRLTVAKTPAPQPLQPVETSPASIVPSDRGVIDMWLGGIDMNMRSCPGSTCAAVIIVPKDSKLNADTSTIRNVTESSGANTPWVRVTYEGAYCTPAELDQQTGCTPSHGTEAPVTGWMNYSRLLSAPRAQQ
;
A
#
# COMPACT_ATOMS: atom_id res chain seq x y z
N MET A 1 25.23 80.30 -28.05
CA MET A 1 23.98 80.28 -28.84
C MET A 1 22.90 79.67 -27.97
N LYS A 2 21.77 80.39 -27.78
CA LYS A 2 20.38 79.96 -27.49
C LYS A 2 20.18 78.92 -26.35
N HIS A 3 19.66 79.37 -25.20
CA HIS A 3 18.26 79.18 -24.70
C HIS A 3 17.92 77.72 -24.30
N LEU A 4 17.10 77.38 -23.29
CA LEU A 4 16.55 77.95 -22.05
C LEU A 4 15.64 76.82 -21.50
N SER A 5 15.39 76.76 -20.18
CA SER A 5 14.16 76.20 -19.57
C SER A 5 13.89 74.68 -19.67
N ASN A 6 13.19 73.98 -18.76
CA ASN A 6 12.50 74.33 -17.52
C ASN A 6 12.21 73.01 -16.74
N ARG A 7 12.35 73.04 -15.42
CA ARG A 7 11.65 72.15 -14.45
C ARG A 7 10.19 72.65 -14.29
N PRO A 8 9.17 71.87 -13.85
CA PRO A 8 9.13 71.37 -12.47
C PRO A 8 8.33 70.08 -12.15
N LEU A 9 8.63 69.60 -10.94
CA LEU A 9 7.85 68.79 -10.00
C LEU A 9 6.33 69.07 -10.02
N ARG A 10 5.50 68.03 -9.89
CA ARG A 10 4.19 68.12 -9.20
C ARG A 10 3.91 66.86 -8.38
N LEU A 11 3.78 67.07 -7.07
CA LEU A 11 2.93 66.28 -6.17
C LEU A 11 1.44 66.57 -6.50
N ALA A 12 0.58 65.56 -6.34
CA ALA A 12 -0.75 65.74 -5.75
C ALA A 12 -1.32 64.39 -5.30
N ALA A 13 -1.63 64.31 -4.00
CA ALA A 13 -2.49 63.32 -3.38
C ALA A 13 -3.93 63.86 -3.35
N ALA A 14 -4.95 62.98 -3.44
CA ALA A 14 -6.26 63.10 -2.79
C ALA A 14 -7.18 61.93 -3.16
N ALA A 15 -8.13 61.65 -2.28
CA ALA A 15 -8.78 60.38 -2.03
C ALA A 15 -10.21 60.24 -2.59
N ALA A 16 -10.64 58.96 -2.63
CA ALA A 16 -11.98 58.39 -2.38
C ALA A 16 -13.22 58.82 -3.18
N MET A 17 -13.91 57.83 -3.79
CA MET A 17 -15.33 57.58 -3.51
C MET A 17 -15.76 56.16 -3.93
N VAL A 18 -16.51 55.53 -3.03
CA VAL A 18 -17.17 54.23 -3.13
C VAL A 18 -18.41 54.35 -4.02
N ILE A 19 -18.61 53.44 -4.97
CA ILE A 19 -19.94 53.13 -5.51
C ILE A 19 -20.12 51.61 -5.49
N SER A 20 -20.99 51.16 -4.60
CA SER A 20 -21.58 49.82 -4.60
C SER A 20 -22.54 49.71 -5.79
N LEU A 21 -22.35 48.69 -6.64
CA LEU A 21 -23.39 48.21 -7.54
C LEU A 21 -23.72 46.77 -7.15
N LEU A 22 -24.87 46.63 -6.48
CA LEU A 22 -25.62 45.39 -6.39
C LEU A 22 -26.31 45.16 -7.74
N ALA A 23 -25.95 44.09 -8.44
CA ALA A 23 -26.81 43.46 -9.42
C ALA A 23 -26.55 41.95 -9.39
N ALA A 24 -27.60 41.20 -9.09
CA ALA A 24 -27.63 39.75 -8.96
C ALA A 24 -28.09 39.09 -10.28
N CYS A 25 -27.68 37.83 -10.44
CA CYS A 25 -28.21 36.77 -11.31
C CYS A 25 -27.87 36.88 -12.83
N ASP A 26 -27.46 35.85 -13.57
CA ASP A 26 -27.33 34.41 -13.29
C ASP A 26 -26.43 33.75 -14.37
N GLN A 27 -25.90 32.56 -14.07
CA GLN A 27 -25.32 31.54 -14.96
C GLN A 27 -24.13 31.91 -15.88
N SER A 28 -22.93 31.43 -15.52
CA SER A 28 -22.29 30.29 -16.22
C SER A 28 -20.86 30.02 -15.70
N LYS A 29 -20.58 28.73 -15.45
CA LYS A 29 -19.28 28.11 -15.09
C LYS A 29 -18.61 28.61 -13.81
N SER A 30 -18.78 27.84 -12.73
CA SER A 30 -17.78 27.77 -11.66
C SER A 30 -16.43 27.38 -12.27
N PRO A 31 -15.38 28.21 -12.17
CA PRO A 31 -14.03 27.69 -12.22
C PRO A 31 -13.81 26.96 -10.90
N SER A 32 -13.53 25.67 -10.95
CA SER A 32 -12.95 24.95 -9.81
C SER A 32 -11.60 25.61 -9.49
N ASN A 33 -11.60 26.59 -8.60
CA ASN A 33 -10.40 27.19 -8.06
C ASN A 33 -9.75 26.18 -7.10
N THR A 34 -9.00 25.23 -7.64
CA THR A 34 -7.99 24.49 -6.87
C THR A 34 -6.97 25.52 -6.39
N THR A 35 -6.95 25.76 -5.09
CA THR A 35 -6.03 26.71 -4.45
C THR A 35 -4.61 26.14 -4.50
N PRO A 36 -3.52 26.93 -4.64
CA PRO A 36 -2.15 26.41 -4.74
C PRO A 36 -1.75 25.42 -3.62
N ALA A 37 -2.32 25.60 -2.42
CA ALA A 37 -2.12 24.71 -1.29
C ALA A 37 -2.73 23.31 -1.47
N SER A 38 -3.87 23.19 -2.16
CA SER A 38 -4.49 21.88 -2.42
C SER A 38 -3.69 21.09 -3.47
N VAL A 39 -3.19 21.76 -4.51
CA VAL A 39 -2.35 21.15 -5.55
C VAL A 39 -1.04 20.59 -4.94
N ALA A 40 -0.41 21.35 -4.03
CA ALA A 40 0.79 20.90 -3.34
C ALA A 40 0.53 19.67 -2.45
N GLN A 41 -0.62 19.63 -1.78
CA GLN A 41 -1.01 18.50 -0.94
C GLN A 41 -1.36 17.26 -1.78
N ASP A 42 -2.05 17.45 -2.90
CA ASP A 42 -2.40 16.38 -3.84
C ASP A 42 -1.16 15.73 -4.44
N GLY A 43 -0.14 16.54 -4.79
CA GLY A 43 1.16 16.04 -5.25
C GLY A 43 1.87 15.17 -4.20
N LYS A 44 1.84 15.57 -2.92
CA LYS A 44 2.42 14.79 -1.82
C LYS A 44 1.71 13.45 -1.64
N ILE A 45 0.38 13.46 -1.62
CA ILE A 45 -0.42 12.24 -1.49
C ILE A 45 -0.20 11.31 -2.69
N THR A 46 -0.11 11.87 -3.89
CA THR A 46 0.16 11.10 -5.12
C THR A 46 1.51 10.39 -5.03
N LEU A 47 2.57 11.11 -4.66
CA LEU A 47 3.90 10.50 -4.50
C LEU A 47 3.89 9.38 -3.44
N LEU A 48 3.25 9.59 -2.29
CA LEU A 48 3.17 8.59 -1.23
C LEU A 48 2.39 7.33 -1.66
N LYS A 49 1.31 7.51 -2.44
CA LYS A 49 0.57 6.41 -3.05
C LYS A 49 1.39 5.69 -4.12
N ASP A 50 2.15 6.42 -4.93
CA ASP A 50 2.99 5.86 -5.99
C ASP A 50 4.10 4.97 -5.42
N ILE A 51 4.78 5.39 -4.36
CA ILE A 51 5.83 4.58 -3.72
C ILE A 51 5.28 3.43 -2.86
N SER A 52 3.96 3.38 -2.64
CA SER A 52 3.34 2.29 -1.88
C SER A 52 3.36 0.99 -2.67
N GLY A 53 3.99 -0.03 -2.11
CA GLY A 53 4.24 -1.29 -2.79
C GLY A 53 5.09 -2.24 -1.99
N VAL A 54 5.29 -3.41 -2.58
CA VAL A 54 6.25 -4.40 -2.13
C VAL A 54 7.48 -4.31 -3.03
N TRP A 55 8.63 -4.13 -2.38
CA TRP A 55 9.90 -3.87 -3.02
C TRP A 55 10.93 -4.90 -2.58
N THR A 56 11.88 -5.25 -3.44
CA THR A 56 12.99 -6.14 -3.11
C THR A 56 14.28 -5.33 -3.05
N PRO A 57 15.03 -5.38 -1.95
CA PRO A 57 16.36 -4.77 -1.94
C PRO A 57 17.31 -5.52 -2.87
N THR A 58 18.21 -4.79 -3.54
CA THR A 58 19.18 -5.39 -4.46
C THR A 58 20.40 -5.97 -3.73
N ALA A 59 20.74 -5.41 -2.56
CA ALA A 59 21.93 -5.79 -1.81
C ALA A 59 21.66 -6.89 -0.77
N THR A 60 20.42 -7.00 -0.29
CA THR A 60 20.04 -7.93 0.78
C THR A 60 18.79 -8.73 0.39
N PRO A 61 18.74 -10.03 0.72
CA PRO A 61 17.54 -10.82 0.51
C PRO A 61 16.43 -10.37 1.47
N GLY A 62 15.24 -10.15 0.96
CA GLY A 62 14.09 -9.75 1.75
C GLY A 62 13.07 -8.96 0.95
N LEU A 63 11.99 -8.54 1.60
CA LEU A 63 11.00 -7.63 1.03
C LEU A 63 10.83 -6.41 1.93
N THR A 64 10.80 -5.25 1.32
CA THR A 64 10.40 -3.99 1.96
C THR A 64 9.00 -3.65 1.51
N THR A 65 8.05 -3.59 2.45
CA THR A 65 6.68 -3.13 2.19
C THR A 65 6.56 -1.69 2.63
N ILE A 66 6.17 -0.80 1.72
CA ILE A 66 5.87 0.60 1.99
C ILE A 66 4.37 0.77 1.76
N TYR A 67 3.64 1.23 2.76
CA TYR A 67 2.19 1.40 2.66
C TYR A 67 1.77 2.75 3.23
N TYR A 68 1.10 3.55 2.41
CA TYR A 68 0.49 4.81 2.81
C TYR A 68 -1.03 4.75 2.69
N ALA A 69 -1.72 4.90 3.81
CA ALA A 69 -3.17 5.05 3.89
C ALA A 69 -3.56 5.82 5.15
N ASP A 70 -4.75 6.43 5.16
CA ASP A 70 -5.29 7.17 6.31
C ASP A 70 -4.31 8.20 6.90
N ASN A 71 -3.56 8.86 6.01
CA ASN A 71 -2.53 9.84 6.35
C ASN A 71 -1.40 9.28 7.24
N ARG A 72 -1.14 7.97 7.14
CA ARG A 72 -0.07 7.26 7.87
C ARG A 72 0.77 6.46 6.90
N LEU A 73 2.08 6.56 7.07
CA LEU A 73 3.05 5.73 6.37
C LEU A 73 3.49 4.59 7.29
N GLN A 74 3.47 3.38 6.77
CA GLN A 74 3.97 2.18 7.43
C GLN A 74 5.03 1.53 6.56
N ILE A 75 6.15 1.14 7.18
CA ILE A 75 7.23 0.44 6.50
C ILE A 75 7.52 -0.86 7.24
N LEU A 76 7.65 -1.95 6.48
CA LEU A 76 8.00 -3.27 7.00
C LEU A 76 9.22 -3.79 6.24
N GLN A 77 10.20 -4.29 6.96
CA GLN A 77 11.32 -5.05 6.40
C GLN A 77 11.12 -6.53 6.77
N GLY A 78 10.78 -7.37 5.79
CA GLY A 78 10.24 -8.70 6.07
C GLY A 78 8.94 -8.58 6.88
N ASP A 79 8.88 -9.20 8.06
CA ASP A 79 7.78 -9.05 9.04
C ASP A 79 8.13 -8.08 10.19
N ALA A 80 9.27 -7.36 10.12
CA ALA A 80 9.64 -6.40 11.14
C ALA A 80 9.05 -5.02 10.79
N PRO A 81 8.10 -4.47 11.58
CA PRO A 81 7.65 -3.10 11.38
C PRO A 81 8.75 -2.13 11.76
N LEU A 82 9.11 -1.24 10.83
CA LEU A 82 9.99 -0.11 11.09
C LEU A 82 9.16 1.01 11.73
N ALA A 83 9.58 1.48 12.91
CA ALA A 83 8.92 2.60 13.57
C ALA A 83 9.28 3.89 12.82
N VAL A 84 8.38 4.35 11.96
CA VAL A 84 8.58 5.54 11.14
C VAL A 84 7.55 6.63 11.42
N THR A 85 7.97 7.88 11.30
CA THR A 85 7.07 9.02 11.12
C THR A 85 7.36 9.69 9.80
N LEU A 86 6.31 10.18 9.15
CA LEU A 86 6.46 10.88 7.88
C LEU A 86 7.15 12.23 8.12
N GLY A 87 8.25 12.47 7.41
CA GLY A 87 8.94 13.74 7.36
C GLY A 87 8.54 14.53 6.11
N ASP A 88 9.48 15.27 5.54
CA ASP A 88 9.25 16.07 4.34
C ASP A 88 8.97 15.20 3.11
N VAL A 89 7.98 15.63 2.33
CA VAL A 89 7.62 15.02 1.04
C VAL A 89 7.75 16.09 -0.02
N ASP A 90 8.64 15.85 -0.98
CA ASP A 90 8.89 16.75 -2.10
C ASP A 90 8.53 16.04 -3.42
N PRO A 91 7.33 16.33 -3.97
CA PRO A 91 6.92 15.80 -5.27
C PRO A 91 7.77 16.27 -6.45
N ALA A 92 8.42 17.44 -6.35
CA ALA A 92 9.23 17.98 -7.44
C ALA A 92 10.56 17.21 -7.56
N GLU A 93 11.16 16.86 -6.42
CA GLU A 93 12.38 16.04 -6.38
C GLU A 93 12.11 14.53 -6.29
N GLU A 94 10.84 14.14 -6.22
CA GLU A 94 10.36 12.77 -6.01
C GLU A 94 10.97 12.10 -4.79
N THR A 95 11.04 12.84 -3.68
CA THR A 95 11.61 12.38 -2.42
C THR A 95 10.60 12.34 -1.28
N VAL A 96 10.74 11.31 -0.45
CA VAL A 96 10.00 11.13 0.79
C VAL A 96 11.01 10.88 1.90
N ASN A 97 11.07 11.79 2.86
CA ASN A 97 11.85 11.61 4.06
C ASN A 97 10.97 10.96 5.14
N VAL A 98 11.53 9.98 5.84
CA VAL A 98 10.90 9.37 7.01
C VAL A 98 11.86 9.42 8.18
N ASN A 99 11.36 9.80 9.34
CA ASN A 99 12.15 9.75 10.56
C ASN A 99 11.99 8.35 11.15
N THR A 100 13.10 7.75 11.57
CA THR A 100 13.15 6.42 12.17
C THR A 100 14.16 6.41 13.31
N VAL A 101 14.25 5.28 14.01
CA VAL A 101 15.31 5.03 14.99
C VAL A 101 16.09 3.81 14.55
N ALA A 102 17.38 3.99 14.27
CA ALA A 102 18.31 2.90 13.99
C ALA A 102 19.40 2.87 15.06
N ARG A 103 19.64 1.67 15.62
CA ARG A 103 20.67 1.44 16.65
C ARG A 103 20.56 2.41 17.84
N GLY A 104 19.33 2.77 18.20
CA GLY A 104 19.01 3.68 19.31
C GLY A 104 19.23 5.16 19.04
N LYS A 105 19.48 5.57 17.79
CA LYS A 105 19.62 6.96 17.38
C LYS A 105 18.54 7.34 16.38
N GLU A 106 18.05 8.56 16.48
CA GLU A 106 17.18 9.14 15.46
C GLU A 106 17.95 9.24 14.13
N GLU A 107 17.27 8.88 13.06
CA GLU A 107 17.79 8.86 11.71
C GLU A 107 16.72 9.34 10.74
N ILE A 108 17.15 10.04 9.69
CA ILE A 108 16.30 10.34 8.54
C ILE A 108 16.66 9.35 7.44
N LEU A 109 15.65 8.64 6.96
CA LEU A 109 15.73 7.77 5.81
C LEU A 109 15.07 8.48 4.63
N THR A 110 15.82 8.73 3.57
CA THR A 110 15.31 9.35 2.34
C THR A 110 14.99 8.30 1.30
N ILE A 111 13.75 8.28 0.81
CA ILE A 111 13.27 7.42 -0.26
C ILE A 111 13.11 8.29 -1.51
N ARG A 112 13.78 7.93 -2.60
CA ARG A 112 13.74 8.68 -3.87
C ARG A 112 13.38 7.79 -5.04
N LYS A 113 12.49 8.24 -5.93
CA LYS A 113 12.28 7.56 -7.21
C LYS A 113 13.51 7.75 -8.11
N LYS A 114 13.97 6.66 -8.72
CA LYS A 114 15.08 6.64 -9.69
C LYS A 114 14.56 6.04 -10.98
N TRP A 115 14.21 6.91 -11.92
CA TRP A 115 13.77 6.54 -13.25
C TRP A 115 14.89 5.90 -14.06
N ASN A 116 14.50 4.96 -14.92
CA ASN A 116 15.33 4.57 -16.05
C ASN A 116 15.47 5.74 -17.05
N SER A 117 16.42 5.63 -17.97
CA SER A 117 16.76 6.70 -18.93
C SER A 117 15.55 7.18 -19.75
N ASP A 118 14.64 6.27 -20.08
CA ASP A 118 13.43 6.49 -20.88
C ASP A 118 12.19 6.87 -20.06
N HIS A 119 12.30 6.99 -18.73
CA HIS A 119 11.21 7.38 -17.81
C HIS A 119 9.95 6.50 -17.90
N THR A 120 10.12 5.22 -18.23
CA THR A 120 9.02 4.25 -18.32
C THR A 120 8.88 3.41 -17.05
N ALA A 121 9.95 3.28 -16.28
CA ALA A 121 9.98 2.55 -15.02
C ALA A 121 10.93 3.22 -14.02
N TYR A 122 10.70 3.00 -12.74
CA TYR A 122 11.57 3.49 -11.68
C TYR A 122 11.82 2.42 -10.62
N ASN A 123 12.98 2.52 -9.99
CA ASN A 123 13.28 1.86 -8.72
C ASN A 123 13.21 2.89 -7.60
N LEU A 124 13.15 2.44 -6.35
CA LEU A 124 13.38 3.33 -5.21
C LEU A 124 14.84 3.27 -4.83
N SER A 125 15.44 4.42 -4.54
CA SER A 125 16.70 4.52 -3.82
C SER A 125 16.38 4.94 -2.39
N MET A 126 16.90 4.18 -1.43
CA MET A 126 16.76 4.43 -0.01
C MET A 126 18.13 4.85 0.53
N THR A 127 18.21 6.00 1.19
CA THR A 127 19.46 6.53 1.75
C THR A 127 19.30 6.74 3.25
N GLY A 128 20.17 6.13 4.05
CA GLY A 128 20.25 6.32 5.50
C GLY A 128 21.08 7.55 5.88
N GLY A 129 20.96 7.98 7.13
CA GLY A 129 21.68 9.13 7.69
C GLY A 129 23.19 8.89 7.86
N ASP A 130 23.64 7.64 7.86
CA ASP A 130 25.06 7.27 7.82
C ASP A 130 25.66 7.24 6.40
N GLY A 131 24.86 7.63 5.39
CA GLY A 131 25.24 7.60 3.98
C GLY A 131 25.06 6.24 3.31
N TYR A 132 24.54 5.24 4.03
CA TYR A 132 24.12 3.97 3.43
C TYR A 132 23.13 4.22 2.29
N GLN A 133 23.29 3.51 1.18
CA GLN A 133 22.36 3.55 0.06
C GLN A 133 21.96 2.14 -0.36
N GLU A 134 20.67 1.95 -0.57
CA GLU A 134 20.07 0.73 -1.10
C GLU A 134 19.18 1.05 -2.29
N THR A 135 19.17 0.16 -3.29
CA THR A 135 18.18 0.22 -4.37
C THR A 135 17.12 -0.84 -4.13
N LEU A 136 15.86 -0.47 -4.30
CA LEU A 136 14.71 -1.36 -4.17
C LEU A 136 14.03 -1.51 -5.54
N GLY A 137 14.00 -2.75 -6.03
CA GLY A 137 13.26 -3.13 -7.23
C GLY A 137 11.78 -3.32 -6.94
N PHE A 138 10.91 -2.83 -7.82
CA PHE A 138 9.47 -3.05 -7.68
C PHE A 138 9.12 -4.52 -7.87
N VAL A 139 8.40 -5.11 -6.91
CA VAL A 139 7.92 -6.50 -7.02
C VAL A 139 6.44 -6.50 -7.40
N ARG A 140 5.61 -5.79 -6.63
CA ARG A 140 4.16 -5.72 -6.83
C ARG A 140 3.51 -4.64 -5.99
N ARG A 141 2.25 -4.31 -6.31
CA ARG A 141 1.42 -3.47 -5.43
C ARG A 141 1.07 -4.18 -4.12
N ILE A 142 0.68 -3.38 -3.13
CA ILE A 142 0.14 -3.85 -1.86
C ILE A 142 -1.13 -4.66 -2.13
N SER A 143 -1.19 -5.86 -1.57
CA SER A 143 -2.33 -6.78 -1.69
C SER A 143 -3.01 -6.99 -0.33
N ASN A 144 -4.19 -7.59 -0.31
CA ASN A 144 -4.89 -7.88 0.95
C ASN A 144 -4.07 -8.74 1.92
N ASP A 145 -3.23 -9.66 1.43
CA ASP A 145 -2.34 -10.43 2.30
C ASP A 145 -1.37 -9.52 3.06
N ASP A 146 -0.84 -8.49 2.39
CA ASP A 146 0.07 -7.53 3.01
C ASP A 146 -0.68 -6.64 3.99
N LEU A 147 -1.88 -6.16 3.65
CA LEU A 147 -2.71 -5.38 4.57
C LEU A 147 -3.06 -6.17 5.83
N ASN A 148 -3.47 -7.42 5.66
CA ASN A 148 -3.72 -8.33 6.77
C ASN A 148 -2.46 -8.60 7.60
N ARG A 149 -1.29 -8.65 6.95
CA ARG A 149 0.00 -8.83 7.62
C ARG A 149 0.37 -7.59 8.42
N ILE A 150 0.24 -6.40 7.82
CA ILE A 150 0.45 -5.10 8.45
C ILE A 150 -0.46 -4.97 9.67
N SER A 151 -1.76 -5.21 9.54
CA SER A 151 -2.73 -5.08 10.65
C SER A 151 -2.36 -5.94 11.86
N ARG A 152 -1.97 -7.21 11.65
CA ARG A 152 -1.50 -8.09 12.73
C ARG A 152 -0.25 -7.56 13.43
N LEU A 153 0.72 -7.09 12.64
CA LEU A 153 2.00 -6.60 13.18
C LEU A 153 1.85 -5.24 13.88
N THR A 154 0.86 -4.43 13.49
CA THR A 154 0.56 -3.18 14.18
C THR A 154 -0.20 -3.39 15.51
N VAL A 155 -1.13 -4.35 15.58
CA VAL A 155 -1.90 -4.66 16.81
C VAL A 155 -1.02 -5.30 17.89
N ALA A 156 -0.03 -6.11 17.51
CA ALA A 156 0.88 -6.76 18.45
C ALA A 156 1.80 -5.79 19.22
N LYS A 157 1.79 -4.48 18.90
CA LYS A 157 2.60 -3.45 19.57
C LYS A 157 1.86 -2.68 20.68
N THR A 158 0.59 -3.00 20.96
CA THR A 158 -0.13 -2.49 22.14
C THR A 158 -0.05 -3.53 23.25
N PRO A 159 0.70 -3.30 24.34
CA PRO A 159 0.71 -4.23 25.46
C PRO A 159 -0.64 -4.15 26.18
N ALA A 160 -1.54 -5.09 25.89
CA ALA A 160 -2.65 -5.38 26.79
C ALA A 160 -2.10 -6.19 27.98
N PRO A 161 -2.49 -5.89 29.23
CA PRO A 161 -2.15 -6.73 30.37
C PRO A 161 -2.71 -8.13 30.14
N GLN A 162 -1.84 -9.14 30.13
CA GLN A 162 -2.25 -10.54 30.12
C GLN A 162 -2.86 -10.89 31.48
N PRO A 163 -4.13 -11.35 31.56
CA PRO A 163 -4.53 -12.22 32.65
C PRO A 163 -3.86 -13.57 32.39
N LEU A 164 -3.10 -14.06 33.37
CA LEU A 164 -2.59 -15.42 33.40
C LEU A 164 -3.77 -16.40 33.29
N GLN A 165 -3.89 -17.06 32.14
CA GLN A 165 -4.67 -18.28 32.03
C GLN A 165 -3.76 -19.45 31.64
N PRO A 166 -4.08 -20.67 32.11
CA PRO A 166 -3.19 -21.82 32.03
C PRO A 166 -2.98 -22.23 30.58
N VAL A 167 -1.77 -22.75 30.32
CA VAL A 167 -1.36 -23.35 29.06
C VAL A 167 -2.33 -24.48 28.69
N GLU A 168 -3.32 -24.17 27.86
CA GLU A 168 -4.04 -25.17 27.10
C GLU A 168 -3.21 -25.38 25.83
N THR A 169 -2.58 -26.55 25.77
CA THR A 169 -1.82 -27.04 24.62
C THR A 169 -2.60 -26.81 23.33
N SER A 170 -2.12 -25.90 22.48
CA SER A 170 -2.57 -25.81 21.09
C SER A 170 -2.56 -27.21 20.47
N PRO A 171 -3.67 -27.67 19.85
CA PRO A 171 -3.59 -28.86 19.03
C PRO A 171 -2.62 -28.55 17.88
N ALA A 172 -1.61 -29.40 17.73
CA ALA A 172 -0.75 -29.44 16.57
C ALA A 172 -1.61 -29.33 15.30
N SER A 173 -1.18 -28.55 14.32
CA SER A 173 -1.80 -28.47 13.00
C SER A 173 -2.03 -29.88 12.46
N ILE A 174 -3.27 -30.37 12.57
CA ILE A 174 -3.68 -31.63 12.00
C ILE A 174 -3.76 -31.34 10.50
N VAL A 175 -2.71 -31.70 9.75
CA VAL A 175 -2.83 -31.88 8.31
C VAL A 175 -3.92 -32.94 8.12
N PRO A 176 -5.04 -32.65 7.44
CA PRO A 176 -6.10 -33.64 7.25
C PRO A 176 -5.54 -34.90 6.62
N SER A 177 -5.94 -36.06 7.14
CA SER A 177 -5.54 -37.36 6.60
C SER A 177 -6.16 -37.66 5.22
N ASP A 178 -7.16 -36.87 4.82
CA ASP A 178 -7.75 -36.87 3.49
C ASP A 178 -6.86 -36.08 2.52
N ARG A 179 -5.93 -36.81 1.88
CA ARG A 179 -5.16 -36.30 0.75
C ARG A 179 -6.03 -36.36 -0.49
N GLY A 180 -6.27 -35.21 -1.12
CA GLY A 180 -7.02 -35.12 -2.36
C GLY A 180 -7.56 -33.72 -2.64
N VAL A 181 -8.43 -33.62 -3.64
CA VAL A 181 -9.14 -32.39 -3.94
C VAL A 181 -10.38 -32.32 -3.06
N ILE A 182 -10.44 -31.32 -2.18
CA ILE A 182 -11.57 -31.08 -1.28
C ILE A 182 -12.14 -29.69 -1.51
N ASP A 183 -13.43 -29.52 -1.20
CA ASP A 183 -14.04 -28.20 -1.12
C ASP A 183 -13.54 -27.47 0.12
N MET A 184 -13.13 -26.22 -0.06
CA MET A 184 -12.79 -25.30 1.02
C MET A 184 -13.40 -23.92 0.75
N TRP A 185 -13.40 -23.07 1.77
CA TRP A 185 -13.97 -21.73 1.71
C TRP A 185 -12.96 -20.68 2.15
N LEU A 186 -12.96 -19.53 1.49
CA LEU A 186 -12.29 -18.36 2.02
C LEU A 186 -13.09 -17.83 3.21
N GLY A 187 -12.43 -17.50 4.31
CA GLY A 187 -13.13 -16.85 5.41
C GLY A 187 -13.11 -15.35 5.26
N GLY A 188 -14.24 -14.65 5.07
CA GLY A 188 -14.50 -13.22 5.29
C GLY A 188 -13.46 -12.14 4.94
N ILE A 189 -12.39 -12.50 4.22
CA ILE A 189 -11.39 -11.63 3.62
C ILE A 189 -11.19 -12.08 2.18
N ASP A 190 -11.01 -11.12 1.26
CA ASP A 190 -10.66 -11.45 -0.12
C ASP A 190 -9.20 -11.86 -0.18
N MET A 191 -8.88 -12.80 -1.07
CA MET A 191 -7.60 -13.46 -1.06
C MET A 191 -6.96 -13.51 -2.45
N ASN A 192 -5.65 -13.28 -2.49
CA ASN A 192 -4.88 -13.43 -3.72
C ASN A 192 -4.75 -14.91 -4.07
N MET A 193 -5.17 -15.29 -5.26
CA MET A 193 -4.73 -16.53 -5.88
C MET A 193 -3.46 -16.26 -6.69
N ARG A 194 -2.35 -16.93 -6.38
CA ARG A 194 -1.03 -16.62 -6.94
C ARG A 194 -0.56 -17.66 -7.96
N SER A 195 0.35 -17.26 -8.85
CA SER A 195 0.90 -18.15 -9.88
C SER A 195 1.88 -19.20 -9.31
N CYS A 196 2.52 -18.89 -8.18
CA CYS A 196 3.37 -19.79 -7.42
C CYS A 196 3.11 -19.63 -5.91
N PRO A 197 3.51 -20.61 -5.08
CA PRO A 197 3.34 -20.50 -3.64
C PRO A 197 4.30 -19.43 -3.07
N GLY A 198 3.88 -18.79 -1.98
CA GLY A 198 4.63 -17.71 -1.36
C GLY A 198 4.12 -16.33 -1.74
N SER A 199 4.38 -15.37 -0.87
CA SER A 199 3.92 -13.98 -1.03
C SER A 199 4.69 -13.17 -2.09
N THR A 200 5.78 -13.71 -2.62
CA THR A 200 6.63 -13.08 -3.65
C THR A 200 6.02 -13.16 -5.05
N CYS A 201 5.16 -14.15 -5.30
CA CYS A 201 4.55 -14.39 -6.60
C CYS A 201 3.40 -13.41 -6.88
N ALA A 202 3.23 -13.02 -8.15
CA ALA A 202 2.12 -12.16 -8.55
C ALA A 202 0.75 -12.83 -8.29
N ALA A 203 -0.24 -12.02 -7.92
CA ALA A 203 -1.63 -12.45 -7.88
C ALA A 203 -2.16 -12.57 -9.32
N VAL A 204 -2.80 -13.70 -9.61
CA VAL A 204 -3.48 -14.00 -10.87
C VAL A 204 -4.87 -13.37 -10.85
N ILE A 205 -5.61 -13.61 -9.77
CA ILE A 205 -6.91 -13.02 -9.47
C ILE A 205 -7.04 -12.77 -7.96
N ILE A 206 -7.98 -11.91 -7.58
CA ILE A 206 -8.47 -11.77 -6.21
C ILE A 206 -9.78 -12.53 -6.11
N VAL A 207 -9.79 -13.58 -5.28
CA VAL A 207 -10.98 -14.37 -5.01
C VAL A 207 -11.74 -13.71 -3.86
N PRO A 208 -13.04 -13.39 -4.03
CA PRO A 208 -13.83 -12.71 -3.01
C PRO A 208 -13.94 -13.54 -1.74
N LYS A 209 -14.07 -12.86 -0.61
CA LYS A 209 -14.38 -13.50 0.67
C LYS A 209 -15.59 -14.42 0.60
N ASP A 210 -15.60 -15.45 1.44
CA ASP A 210 -16.68 -16.44 1.55
C ASP A 210 -16.91 -17.30 0.29
N SER A 211 -16.06 -17.14 -0.73
CA SER A 211 -16.06 -17.99 -1.92
C SER A 211 -15.68 -19.42 -1.60
N LYS A 212 -16.36 -20.35 -2.29
CA LYS A 212 -15.99 -21.76 -2.36
C LYS A 212 -14.87 -21.97 -3.38
N LEU A 213 -13.94 -22.87 -3.08
CA LEU A 213 -12.86 -23.28 -3.98
C LEU A 213 -12.52 -24.76 -3.79
N ASN A 214 -11.82 -25.34 -4.76
CA ASN A 214 -11.31 -26.70 -4.66
C ASN A 214 -9.82 -26.67 -4.31
N ALA A 215 -9.45 -27.16 -3.12
CA ALA A 215 -8.06 -27.23 -2.67
C ALA A 215 -7.52 -28.65 -2.84
N ASP A 216 -6.38 -28.78 -3.53
CA ASP A 216 -5.65 -30.04 -3.65
C ASP A 216 -4.69 -30.19 -2.45
N THR A 217 -5.17 -30.81 -1.37
CA THR A 217 -4.41 -30.95 -0.12
C THR A 217 -3.15 -31.80 -0.27
N SER A 218 -3.04 -32.58 -1.34
CA SER A 218 -1.81 -33.34 -1.66
C SER A 218 -0.64 -32.42 -2.04
N THR A 219 -0.93 -31.17 -2.41
CA THR A 219 0.06 -30.17 -2.82
C THR A 219 0.53 -29.24 -1.70
N ILE A 220 0.01 -29.42 -0.48
CA ILE A 220 0.36 -28.57 0.66
C ILE A 220 1.87 -28.61 0.89
N ARG A 221 2.49 -27.44 0.87
CA ARG A 221 3.91 -27.27 1.16
C ARG A 221 4.18 -25.97 1.91
N ASN A 222 5.12 -26.03 2.84
CA ASN A 222 5.60 -24.85 3.53
C ASN A 222 6.56 -24.07 2.64
N VAL A 223 6.29 -22.77 2.48
CA VAL A 223 7.20 -21.82 1.85
C VAL A 223 7.72 -20.90 2.93
N THR A 224 9.04 -20.73 2.97
CA THR A 224 9.68 -19.71 3.79
C THR A 224 9.40 -18.36 3.14
N GLU A 225 8.53 -17.59 3.77
CA GLU A 225 8.22 -16.23 3.34
C GLU A 225 9.45 -15.34 3.49
N SER A 226 9.42 -14.16 2.89
CA SER A 226 10.49 -13.16 2.98
C SER A 226 10.76 -12.67 4.40
N SER A 227 9.88 -13.02 5.34
CA SER A 227 10.04 -12.80 6.77
C SER A 227 10.71 -13.91 7.55
N GLY A 228 11.02 -15.04 6.90
CA GLY A 228 11.51 -16.26 7.54
C GLY A 228 10.39 -17.15 8.11
N ALA A 229 9.13 -16.71 8.11
CA ALA A 229 8.01 -17.54 8.54
C ALA A 229 7.73 -18.66 7.53
N ASN A 230 7.56 -19.88 8.02
CA ASN A 230 7.12 -21.00 7.19
C ASN A 230 5.59 -20.99 7.11
N THR A 231 5.07 -20.65 5.94
CA THR A 231 3.62 -20.58 5.68
C THR A 231 3.20 -21.75 4.78
N PRO A 232 2.13 -22.50 5.12
CA PRO A 232 1.64 -23.55 4.25
C PRO A 232 0.87 -22.96 3.06
N TRP A 233 1.21 -23.39 1.86
CA TRP A 233 0.52 -23.03 0.62
C TRP A 233 -0.07 -24.28 -0.03
N VAL A 234 -1.24 -24.13 -0.62
CA VAL A 234 -1.96 -25.20 -1.31
C VAL A 234 -2.33 -24.74 -2.73
N ARG A 235 -2.33 -25.68 -3.68
CA ARG A 235 -2.87 -25.44 -5.01
C ARG A 235 -4.39 -25.46 -4.94
N VAL A 236 -5.02 -24.44 -5.52
CA VAL A 236 -6.47 -24.29 -5.56
C VAL A 236 -6.95 -24.12 -6.99
N THR A 237 -8.16 -24.56 -7.24
CA THR A 237 -8.94 -24.28 -8.45
C THR A 237 -10.18 -23.50 -8.05
N TYR A 238 -10.45 -22.42 -8.76
CA TYR A 238 -11.57 -21.52 -8.50
C TYR A 238 -12.38 -21.24 -9.77
N GLU A 239 -13.70 -21.25 -9.62
CA GLU A 239 -14.66 -20.83 -10.63
C GLU A 239 -15.68 -19.90 -9.97
N GLY A 240 -15.86 -18.71 -10.51
CA GLY A 240 -16.76 -17.71 -9.94
C GLY A 240 -16.39 -16.28 -10.31
N ALA A 241 -17.00 -15.34 -9.58
CA ALA A 241 -16.76 -13.92 -9.76
C ALA A 241 -15.43 -13.51 -9.10
N TYR A 242 -14.65 -12.64 -9.73
CA TYR A 242 -13.35 -12.21 -9.20
C TYR A 242 -13.06 -10.74 -9.48
N CYS A 243 -12.03 -10.22 -8.82
CA CYS A 243 -11.42 -8.94 -9.15
C CYS A 243 -10.00 -9.16 -9.70
N THR A 244 -9.56 -8.31 -10.61
CA THR A 244 -8.14 -8.21 -10.92
C THR A 244 -7.40 -7.55 -9.77
N PRO A 245 -6.08 -7.78 -9.61
CA PRO A 245 -5.30 -7.11 -8.57
C PRO A 245 -5.34 -5.58 -8.63
N ALA A 246 -5.67 -4.99 -9.79
CA ALA A 246 -5.76 -3.55 -9.98
C ALA A 246 -7.10 -2.95 -9.51
N GLU A 247 -8.15 -3.76 -9.38
CA GLU A 247 -9.51 -3.33 -9.00
C GLU A 247 -9.79 -3.44 -7.50
N LEU A 248 -8.83 -3.96 -6.73
CA LEU A 248 -8.99 -4.13 -5.29
C LEU A 248 -9.05 -2.77 -4.58
N ASP A 249 -10.22 -2.45 -4.02
CA ASP A 249 -10.42 -1.26 -3.20
C ASP A 249 -10.03 -1.52 -1.74
N GLN A 250 -9.35 -0.55 -1.12
CA GLN A 250 -8.79 -0.72 0.22
C GLN A 250 -9.84 -0.64 1.34
N GLN A 251 -11.01 -0.05 1.08
CA GLN A 251 -12.06 0.13 2.08
C GLN A 251 -13.16 -0.93 1.95
N THR A 252 -13.51 -1.26 0.72
CA THR A 252 -14.64 -2.15 0.39
C THR A 252 -14.19 -3.56 0.02
N GLY A 253 -12.91 -3.77 -0.28
CA GLY A 253 -12.37 -5.05 -0.72
C GLY A 253 -12.66 -5.32 -2.19
N CYS A 254 -12.74 -6.60 -2.54
CA CYS A 254 -13.08 -7.01 -3.90
C CYS A 254 -14.58 -6.82 -4.16
N THR A 255 -14.92 -5.93 -5.10
CA THR A 255 -16.26 -5.83 -5.71
C THR A 255 -16.18 -6.46 -7.10
N PRO A 256 -16.60 -7.72 -7.28
CA PRO A 256 -16.31 -8.46 -8.51
C PRO A 256 -16.94 -7.81 -9.75
N SER A 257 -16.11 -7.54 -10.76
CA SER A 257 -16.50 -7.05 -12.08
C SER A 257 -16.29 -8.11 -13.17
N HIS A 258 -15.63 -9.23 -12.84
CA HIS A 258 -15.30 -10.31 -13.78
C HIS A 258 -15.88 -11.64 -13.32
N GLY A 259 -16.03 -12.56 -14.27
CA GLY A 259 -16.36 -13.97 -14.03
C GLY A 259 -15.36 -14.86 -14.76
N THR A 260 -15.01 -16.00 -14.17
CA THR A 260 -14.13 -16.97 -14.81
C THR A 260 -14.84 -17.64 -16.00
N GLU A 261 -14.26 -17.59 -17.20
CA GLU A 261 -14.76 -18.34 -18.38
C GLU A 261 -14.43 -19.84 -18.29
N ALA A 262 -13.41 -20.19 -17.52
CA ALA A 262 -13.00 -21.55 -17.19
C ALA A 262 -12.35 -21.56 -15.79
N PRO A 263 -12.30 -22.71 -15.09
CA PRO A 263 -11.68 -22.79 -13.77
C PRO A 263 -10.22 -22.31 -13.79
N VAL A 264 -9.91 -21.38 -12.90
CA VAL A 264 -8.57 -20.79 -12.79
C VAL A 264 -7.83 -21.49 -11.66
N THR A 265 -6.59 -21.90 -11.91
CA THR A 265 -5.75 -22.59 -10.93
C THR A 265 -4.64 -21.69 -10.43
N GLY A 266 -4.35 -21.74 -9.14
CA GLY A 266 -3.20 -21.06 -8.54
C GLY A 266 -2.90 -21.56 -7.14
N TRP A 267 -2.22 -20.73 -6.37
CA TRP A 267 -1.76 -21.03 -5.01
C TRP A 267 -2.35 -20.05 -4.01
N MET A 268 -2.76 -20.57 -2.86
CA MET A 268 -3.25 -19.78 -1.73
C MET A 268 -2.63 -20.24 -0.42
N ASN A 269 -2.53 -19.33 0.55
CA ASN A 269 -2.14 -19.64 1.92
C ASN A 269 -3.20 -20.55 2.56
N TYR A 270 -2.82 -21.79 2.83
CA TYR A 270 -3.72 -22.84 3.32
C TYR A 270 -4.34 -22.48 4.68
N SER A 271 -3.61 -21.76 5.53
CA SER A 271 -4.10 -21.31 6.85
C SER A 271 -5.24 -20.30 6.78
N ARG A 272 -5.63 -19.84 5.58
CA ARG A 272 -6.78 -18.95 5.34
C ARG A 272 -8.02 -19.65 4.85
N LEU A 273 -7.89 -20.94 4.53
CA LEU A 273 -8.98 -21.74 4.02
C LEU A 273 -9.71 -22.42 5.17
N LEU A 274 -11.03 -22.45 5.08
CA LEU A 274 -11.93 -23.08 6.03
C LEU A 274 -12.48 -24.37 5.42
N SER A 275 -12.66 -25.40 6.24
CA SER A 275 -13.31 -26.65 5.83
C SER A 275 -14.83 -26.55 5.73
N ALA A 276 -15.41 -25.41 6.09
CA ALA A 276 -16.83 -25.12 6.01
C ALA A 276 -17.05 -23.62 5.75
N PRO A 277 -18.19 -23.22 5.17
CA PRO A 277 -18.54 -21.82 5.03
C PRO A 277 -18.58 -21.12 6.40
N ARG A 278 -18.22 -19.84 6.43
CA ARG A 278 -18.39 -19.03 7.63
C ARG A 278 -19.89 -18.85 7.91
N ALA A 279 -20.29 -18.96 9.18
CA ALA A 279 -21.64 -18.57 9.60
C ALA A 279 -21.84 -17.06 9.34
N GLN A 280 -22.93 -16.70 8.65
CA GLN A 280 -23.27 -15.30 8.42
C GLN A 280 -23.59 -14.63 9.77
N GLN A 281 -22.91 -13.52 10.05
CA GLN A 281 -23.15 -12.65 11.21
C GLN A 281 -23.91 -11.40 10.79
#